data_AF-A0A7X0BXT7-F1
#
_entry.id   AF-A0A7X0BXT7-F1
#
_cell.length_a   1.000
_cell.length_b   1.000
_cell.length_c   1.000
_cell.angle_alpha   90.00
_cell.angle_beta   90.00
_cell.angle_gamma   90.00
#
_symmetry.space_group_name_H-M   'P 1'
#
loop_
_entity.id
_entity.type
_entity.pdbx_description
1 polymer ?
#
loop_
_entity_poly.entity_id
_entity_poly.type
_entity_poly.pdbx_seq_one_letter_code
_entity_poly.pdbx_strand_id
1 'polypeptide(L)'
;MTTERLDQPRDLRRTMRPHYDREAFGRLSERIARFLGTARFIVYMTVFVAVWVIWNVAAPGYLAFDPYPFIFLTLMLSLQASYAAPLILLAQNRQADRDRVQYEQDRERAERDQAEIEYLTREIAGLRMALSEVATRDYLRAELQRLLEELRARP
;
A
#
# COMPACT_ATOMS: atom_id res chain seq x y z
N MET A 1 43.01 -43.40 -9.67
CA MET A 1 42.36 -42.95 -8.43
C MET A 1 42.03 -41.48 -8.58
N THR A 2 40.82 -41.17 -9.06
CA THR A 2 40.28 -39.81 -9.14
C THR A 2 39.12 -39.75 -8.16
N THR A 3 39.26 -38.93 -7.12
CA THR A 3 38.27 -38.76 -6.07
C THR A 3 37.10 -37.91 -6.60
N GLU A 4 35.97 -38.55 -6.91
CA GLU A 4 34.70 -37.85 -7.11
C GLU A 4 34.30 -37.14 -5.81
N ARG A 5 34.21 -35.80 -5.86
CA ARG A 5 33.68 -34.98 -4.77
C ARG A 5 32.17 -35.19 -4.66
N LEU A 6 31.77 -35.93 -3.64
CA LEU A 6 30.39 -36.23 -3.21
C LEU A 6 29.70 -35.08 -2.46
N ASP A 7 30.09 -33.82 -2.70
CA ASP A 7 29.68 -32.69 -1.84
C ASP A 7 28.71 -31.72 -2.53
N GLN A 8 27.75 -32.27 -3.27
CA GLN A 8 26.64 -31.48 -3.80
C GLN A 8 25.33 -32.16 -3.41
N PRO A 9 24.57 -31.61 -2.43
CA PRO A 9 23.26 -32.15 -2.13
C PRO A 9 22.39 -32.00 -3.39
N ARG A 10 22.01 -33.15 -3.96
CA ARG A 10 20.99 -33.21 -5.01
C ARG A 10 19.69 -32.70 -4.42
N ASP A 11 19.34 -31.45 -4.71
CA ASP A 11 18.01 -30.90 -4.48
C ASP A 11 17.00 -31.55 -5.44
N LEU A 12 16.67 -32.82 -5.16
CA LEU A 12 15.67 -33.60 -5.87
C LEU A 12 14.28 -33.36 -5.26
N ARG A 13 13.86 -32.10 -5.20
CA ARG A 13 12.47 -31.73 -4.92
C ARG A 13 11.95 -30.82 -6.01
N ARG A 14 11.79 -31.40 -7.20
CA ARG A 14 10.92 -30.84 -8.24
C ARG A 14 9.48 -30.96 -7.77
N THR A 15 9.09 -30.09 -6.84
CA THR A 15 7.69 -29.87 -6.53
C THR A 15 7.08 -29.24 -7.78
N MET A 16 6.26 -30.02 -8.48
CA MET A 16 5.30 -29.52 -9.46
C MET A 16 4.32 -28.61 -8.72
N ARG A 17 4.76 -27.40 -8.37
CA ARG A 17 3.83 -26.34 -8.00
C ARG A 17 3.12 -25.98 -9.30
N PRO A 18 1.78 -26.09 -9.38
CA PRO A 18 1.07 -25.52 -10.51
C PRO A 18 1.52 -24.06 -10.61
N HIS A 19 2.12 -23.70 -11.75
CA HIS A 19 2.59 -22.35 -12.03
C HIS A 19 1.33 -21.50 -12.25
N TYR A 20 0.69 -21.13 -11.14
CA TYR A 20 -0.41 -20.19 -11.14
C TYR A 20 0.19 -18.84 -11.53
N ASP A 21 -0.12 -18.43 -12.74
CA ASP A 21 0.48 -17.27 -13.40
C ASP A 21 0.03 -15.97 -12.70
N ARG A 22 0.75 -15.62 -11.62
CA ARG A 22 0.40 -14.53 -10.69
C ARG A 22 0.23 -13.18 -11.39
N GLU A 23 0.86 -13.01 -12.56
CA GLU A 23 0.79 -11.80 -13.38
C GLU A 23 -0.51 -11.67 -14.16
N ALA A 24 -1.02 -12.76 -14.74
CA ALA A 24 -2.32 -12.77 -15.42
C ALA A 24 -3.46 -12.50 -14.43
N PHE A 25 -3.43 -13.18 -13.27
CA PHE A 25 -4.39 -12.96 -12.20
C PHE A 25 -4.25 -11.56 -11.57
N GLY A 26 -3.03 -11.02 -11.47
CA GLY A 26 -2.79 -9.68 -10.96
C GLY A 26 -3.46 -8.59 -11.80
N ARG A 27 -3.30 -8.67 -13.12
CA ARG A 27 -3.93 -7.74 -14.07
C ARG A 27 -5.45 -7.86 -14.08
N LEU A 28 -5.97 -9.09 -13.98
CA LEU A 28 -7.41 -9.34 -13.90
C LEU A 28 -8.00 -8.76 -12.61
N SER A 29 -7.39 -9.05 -11.45
CA SER A 29 -7.84 -8.53 -10.15
C SER A 29 -7.81 -6.99 -10.09
N GLU A 30 -6.79 -6.35 -10.66
CA GLU A 30 -6.70 -4.88 -10.68
C GLU A 30 -7.77 -4.23 -11.56
N ARG A 31 -8.15 -4.90 -12.67
CA ARG A 31 -9.26 -4.45 -13.51
C ARG A 31 -10.61 -4.63 -12.82
N ILE A 32 -10.80 -5.76 -12.16
CA ILE A 32 -12.01 -6.07 -11.36
C ILE A 32 -12.14 -5.09 -10.20
N ALA A 33 -11.06 -4.82 -9.45
CA ALA A 33 -11.07 -3.88 -8.33
C ALA A 33 -11.45 -2.45 -8.75
N ARG A 34 -10.88 -1.96 -9.86
CA ARG A 34 -11.27 -0.65 -10.42
C ARG A 34 -12.72 -0.65 -10.93
N PHE A 35 -13.20 -1.76 -11.47
CA PHE A 35 -14.56 -1.87 -11.99
C PHE A 35 -15.62 -1.92 -10.88
N LEU A 36 -15.42 -2.76 -9.85
CA LEU A 36 -16.34 -2.89 -8.70
C LEU A 36 -16.34 -1.64 -7.80
N GLY A 37 -15.21 -0.95 -7.67
CA GLY A 37 -15.10 0.26 -6.84
C GLY A 37 -15.73 1.52 -7.46
N THR A 38 -16.24 1.45 -8.69
CA THR A 38 -16.78 2.62 -9.40
C THR A 38 -18.31 2.64 -9.36
N ALA A 39 -18.93 3.79 -9.06
CA ALA A 39 -20.39 3.98 -9.05
C ALA A 39 -21.08 3.60 -10.39
N ARG A 40 -20.32 3.58 -11.49
CA ARG A 40 -20.77 3.16 -12.83
C ARG A 40 -21.26 1.72 -12.88
N PHE A 41 -20.68 0.80 -12.08
CA PHE A 41 -21.12 -0.59 -12.04
C PHE A 41 -22.54 -0.71 -11.48
N ILE A 42 -22.82 0.01 -10.39
CA ILE A 42 -24.15 0.03 -9.76
C ILE A 42 -25.19 0.55 -10.76
N VAL A 43 -24.90 1.66 -11.43
CA VAL A 43 -25.79 2.23 -12.45
C VAL A 43 -26.07 1.23 -13.57
N TYR A 44 -25.04 0.58 -14.11
CA TYR A 44 -25.21 -0.43 -15.15
C TYR A 44 -26.09 -1.61 -14.68
N MET A 45 -25.87 -2.10 -13.47
CA MET A 45 -26.67 -3.21 -12.92
C MET A 45 -28.12 -2.81 -12.66
N THR A 46 -28.38 -1.60 -12.16
CA THR A 46 -29.75 -1.09 -12.00
C THR A 46 -30.45 -0.96 -13.33
N VAL A 47 -29.78 -0.43 -14.36
CA VAL A 47 -30.34 -0.34 -15.72
C VAL A 47 -30.63 -1.72 -16.28
N PHE A 48 -29.71 -2.67 -16.13
CA PHE A 48 -29.91 -4.05 -16.58
C PHE A 48 -31.14 -4.70 -15.95
N VAL A 49 -31.28 -4.60 -14.62
CA VAL A 49 -32.45 -5.13 -13.90
C VAL A 49 -33.73 -4.42 -14.34
N ALA A 50 -33.72 -3.10 -14.48
CA ALA A 50 -34.88 -2.33 -14.92
C ALA A 50 -35.32 -2.74 -16.34
N VAL A 51 -34.38 -2.86 -17.29
CA VAL A 51 -34.65 -3.30 -18.66
C VAL A 51 -35.22 -4.73 -18.67
N TRP A 52 -34.68 -5.64 -17.86
CA TRP A 52 -35.18 -7.00 -17.77
C TRP A 52 -36.62 -7.07 -17.27
N VAL A 53 -36.92 -6.31 -16.20
CA VAL A 53 -38.27 -6.24 -15.63
C VAL A 53 -39.24 -5.61 -16.63
N ILE A 54 -38.86 -4.49 -17.25
CA ILE A 54 -39.69 -3.83 -18.28
C ILE A 54 -39.97 -4.78 -19.44
N TRP A 55 -38.95 -5.50 -19.93
CA TRP A 55 -39.11 -6.46 -21.02
C TRP A 55 -40.09 -7.57 -20.65
N ASN A 56 -39.95 -8.18 -19.48
CA ASN A 56 -40.80 -9.30 -19.05
C ASN A 56 -42.22 -8.88 -18.65
N VAL A 57 -42.43 -7.63 -18.22
CA VAL A 57 -43.75 -7.09 -17.87
C VAL A 57 -44.49 -6.54 -19.09
N ALA A 58 -43.78 -5.89 -20.03
CA ALA A 58 -44.38 -5.33 -21.24
C ALA A 58 -44.55 -6.37 -22.36
N ALA A 59 -43.83 -7.50 -22.30
CA ALA A 59 -44.03 -8.60 -23.24
C ALA A 59 -45.38 -9.30 -22.99
N PRO A 60 -46.21 -9.51 -24.02
CA PRO A 60 -47.42 -10.32 -23.88
C PRO A 60 -47.05 -11.76 -23.50
N GLY A 61 -47.90 -12.45 -22.72
CA GLY A 61 -47.59 -13.69 -22.01
C GLY A 61 -47.06 -14.89 -22.83
N TYR A 62 -47.07 -14.80 -24.17
CA TYR A 62 -46.44 -15.78 -25.06
C TYR A 62 -44.93 -15.52 -25.33
N LEU A 63 -44.43 -14.32 -25.00
CA LEU A 63 -43.04 -13.86 -25.13
C LEU A 63 -42.40 -13.55 -23.76
N ALA A 64 -43.16 -13.64 -22.67
CA ALA A 64 -42.67 -13.44 -21.32
C ALA A 64 -41.74 -14.60 -20.92
N PHE A 65 -40.43 -14.38 -21.08
CA PHE A 65 -39.39 -15.37 -20.82
C PHE A 65 -39.27 -15.70 -19.32
N ASP A 66 -39.52 -14.71 -18.46
CA ASP A 66 -39.44 -14.81 -17.00
C ASP A 66 -40.66 -14.11 -16.34
N PRO A 67 -41.83 -14.79 -16.29
CA PRO A 67 -43.03 -14.25 -15.65
C PRO A 67 -42.82 -14.01 -14.14
N TYR A 68 -43.65 -13.16 -13.54
CA TYR A 68 -43.65 -12.95 -12.09
C TYR A 68 -43.78 -14.31 -11.37
N PRO A 69 -42.84 -14.70 -10.49
CA PRO A 69 -41.96 -13.86 -9.65
C PRO A 69 -40.50 -13.68 -10.10
N PHE A 70 -40.19 -13.74 -11.41
CA PHE A 70 -38.83 -13.55 -11.96
C PHE A 70 -37.77 -14.54 -11.43
N ILE A 71 -38.03 -15.83 -11.61
CA ILE A 71 -37.18 -16.91 -11.10
C ILE A 71 -35.81 -16.90 -11.79
N PHE A 72 -35.75 -16.63 -13.10
CA PHE A 72 -34.48 -16.62 -13.82
C PHE A 72 -33.59 -15.47 -13.38
N LEU A 73 -34.14 -14.25 -13.25
CA LEU A 73 -33.39 -13.11 -12.74
C LEU A 73 -32.86 -13.37 -11.33
N THR A 74 -33.69 -13.97 -10.46
CA THR A 74 -33.30 -14.31 -9.09
C THR A 74 -32.19 -15.36 -9.04
N LEU A 75 -32.29 -16.41 -9.86
CA LEU A 75 -31.24 -17.43 -9.97
C LEU A 75 -29.94 -16.83 -10.49
N MET A 76 -30.00 -15.96 -11.49
CA MET A 76 -28.80 -15.32 -12.04
C MET A 76 -28.13 -14.40 -11.02
N LEU A 77 -28.89 -13.57 -10.30
CA LEU A 77 -28.35 -12.68 -9.27
C LEU A 77 -27.76 -13.46 -8.08
N SER A 78 -28.40 -14.55 -7.66
CA SER A 78 -27.86 -15.39 -6.57
C SER A 78 -26.57 -16.11 -6.98
N LEU A 79 -26.49 -16.63 -8.21
CA LEU A 79 -25.25 -17.18 -8.76
C LEU A 79 -24.15 -16.11 -8.86
N GLN A 80 -24.50 -14.91 -9.34
CA GLN A 80 -23.56 -13.80 -9.45
C GLN A 80 -22.97 -13.43 -8.08
N ALA A 81 -23.80 -13.33 -7.04
CA ALA A 81 -23.34 -13.07 -5.69
C ALA A 81 -22.42 -14.19 -5.16
N SER A 82 -22.78 -15.45 -5.43
CA SER A 82 -22.00 -16.62 -5.03
C SER A 82 -20.60 -16.63 -5.64
N TYR A 83 -20.45 -16.26 -6.92
CA TYR A 83 -19.14 -16.19 -7.58
C TYR A 83 -18.37 -14.89 -7.27
N ALA A 84 -19.07 -13.80 -6.94
CA ALA A 84 -18.43 -12.56 -6.52
C ALA A 84 -17.66 -12.71 -5.21
N ALA A 85 -18.21 -13.44 -4.23
CA ALA A 85 -17.56 -13.65 -2.92
C ALA A 85 -16.11 -14.20 -3.01
N PRO A 86 -15.83 -15.33 -3.68
CA PRO A 86 -14.47 -15.85 -3.80
C PRO A 86 -13.55 -14.95 -4.62
N LEU A 87 -14.07 -14.27 -5.65
CA LEU A 87 -13.29 -13.28 -6.41
C LEU A 87 -12.89 -12.08 -5.55
N ILE A 88 -13.80 -11.59 -4.70
CA ILE A 88 -13.52 -10.51 -3.77
C ILE A 88 -12.49 -10.97 -2.74
N LEU A 89 -12.60 -12.18 -2.19
CA LEU A 89 -11.61 -12.74 -1.25
C LEU A 89 -10.22 -12.85 -1.89
N LEU A 90 -10.13 -13.25 -3.15
CA LEU A 90 -8.85 -13.29 -3.89
C LEU A 90 -8.28 -11.88 -4.10
N ALA A 91 -9.12 -10.89 -4.42
CA ALA A 91 -8.70 -9.50 -4.53
C ALA A 91 -8.22 -8.94 -3.19
N GLN A 92 -8.92 -9.28 -2.10
CA GLN A 92 -8.59 -8.88 -0.73
C GLN A 92 -7.27 -9.49 -0.25
N ASN A 93 -7.03 -10.79 -0.47
CA ASN A 93 -5.75 -11.42 -0.12
C ASN A 93 -4.57 -10.72 -0.78
N ARG A 94 -4.72 -10.29 -2.04
CA ARG A 94 -3.68 -9.54 -2.74
C ARG A 94 -3.50 -8.11 -2.23
N GLN A 95 -4.57 -7.45 -1.79
CA GLN A 95 -4.47 -6.15 -1.14
C GLN A 95 -3.72 -6.30 0.19
N ALA A 96 -4.11 -7.26 1.02
CA ALA A 96 -3.44 -7.55 2.30
C ALA A 96 -1.95 -7.87 2.13
N ASP A 97 -1.56 -8.62 1.10
CA ASP A 97 -0.15 -8.90 0.80
C ASP A 97 0.64 -7.61 0.47
N ARG A 98 0.06 -6.68 -0.31
CA ARG A 98 0.71 -5.39 -0.61
C ARG A 98 0.79 -4.51 0.64
N ASP A 99 -0.32 -4.42 1.39
CA ASP A 99 -0.43 -3.61 2.60
C ASP A 99 0.60 -4.08 3.64
N ARG A 100 0.83 -5.39 3.73
CA ARG A 100 1.87 -5.96 4.59
C ARG A 100 3.27 -5.50 4.19
N VAL A 101 3.62 -5.60 2.90
CA VAL A 101 4.94 -5.17 2.42
C VAL A 101 5.14 -3.67 2.65
N GLN A 102 4.10 -2.87 2.41
CA GLN A 102 4.16 -1.44 2.65
C GLN A 102 4.32 -1.12 4.15
N TYR A 103 3.62 -1.84 5.02
CA TYR A 103 3.78 -1.70 6.47
C TYR A 103 5.19 -2.07 6.96
N GLU A 104 5.78 -3.15 6.44
CA GLU A 104 7.15 -3.55 6.75
C GLU A 104 8.15 -2.45 6.33
N GLN A 105 7.98 -1.87 5.13
CA GLN A 105 8.82 -0.75 4.66
C GLN A 105 8.65 0.52 5.49
N ASP A 106 7.43 0.89 5.84
CA ASP A 106 7.16 2.07 6.66
C ASP A 106 7.73 1.91 8.07
N ARG A 107 7.72 0.68 8.60
CA ARG A 107 8.37 0.37 9.87
C ARG A 107 9.90 0.55 9.79
N GLU A 108 10.56 0.02 8.75
CA GLU A 108 12.00 0.24 8.55
C GLU A 108 12.35 1.73 8.40
N ARG A 109 11.52 2.49 7.68
CA ARG A 109 11.68 3.94 7.56
C ARG A 109 11.57 4.62 8.91
N ALA A 110 10.54 4.31 9.70
CA ALA A 110 10.35 4.88 11.02
C ALA A 110 11.54 4.60 11.96
N GLU A 111 12.11 3.39 11.92
CA GLU A 111 13.31 3.06 12.70
C GLU A 111 14.54 3.89 12.26
N ARG A 112 14.71 4.14 10.95
CA ARG A 112 15.78 5.00 10.42
C ARG A 112 15.57 6.47 10.78
N ASP A 113 14.35 6.97 10.62
CA ASP A 113 13.99 8.36 10.96
C ASP A 113 14.24 8.63 12.44
N GLN A 114 13.90 7.66 13.32
CA GLN A 114 14.17 7.78 14.74
C GLN A 114 15.69 7.86 15.03
N ALA A 115 16.49 7.03 14.37
CA ALA A 115 17.95 7.06 14.52
C ALA A 115 18.56 8.38 14.00
N GLU A 116 18.05 8.92 12.89
CA GLU A 116 18.48 10.20 12.33
C GLU A 116 18.12 11.36 13.26
N ILE A 117 16.90 11.38 13.82
CA ILE A 117 16.50 12.38 14.81
C ILE A 117 17.38 12.30 16.06
N GLU A 118 17.69 11.10 16.53
CA GLU A 118 18.56 10.93 17.69
C GLU A 118 19.98 11.45 17.41
N TYR A 119 20.52 11.15 16.23
CA TYR A 119 21.81 11.68 15.80
C TYR A 119 21.81 13.21 15.73
N LEU A 120 20.83 13.81 15.05
CA LEU A 120 20.68 15.25 14.95
C LEU A 120 20.52 15.90 16.33
N THR A 121 19.78 15.27 17.24
CA THR A 121 19.60 15.78 18.61
C THR A 121 20.92 15.79 19.39
N ARG A 122 21.74 14.73 19.27
CA ARG A 122 23.07 14.69 19.88
C ARG A 122 24.00 15.74 19.26
N GLU A 123 23.95 15.90 17.94
CA GLU A 123 24.76 16.90 17.24
C GLU A 123 24.38 18.33 17.64
N ILE A 124 23.08 18.64 17.74
CA ILE A 124 22.58 19.93 18.23
C ILE A 124 22.99 20.16 19.69
N ALA A 125 22.94 19.14 20.54
CA ALA A 125 23.41 19.24 21.92
C ALA A 125 24.91 19.55 21.98
N GLY A 126 25.72 18.90 21.15
CA GLY A 126 27.15 19.17 21.00
C GLY A 126 27.43 20.59 20.51
N LEU A 127 26.75 21.04 19.44
CA LEU A 127 26.84 22.40 18.92
C LEU A 127 26.45 23.44 19.98
N ARG A 128 25.40 23.18 20.77
CA ARG A 128 24.99 24.06 21.87
C ARG A 128 26.06 24.17 22.94
N MET A 129 26.72 23.06 23.32
CA MET A 129 27.82 23.08 24.29
C MET A 129 29.01 23.88 23.75
N ALA A 130 29.44 23.62 22.51
CA ALA A 130 30.54 24.34 21.87
C ALA A 130 30.25 25.86 21.75
N LEU A 131 29.04 26.24 21.38
CA LEU A 131 28.61 27.64 21.37
C LEU A 131 28.57 28.25 22.77
N SER A 132 28.17 27.49 23.80
CA SER A 132 28.19 27.96 25.19
C SER A 132 29.61 28.26 25.69
N GLU A 133 30.62 27.50 25.25
CA GLU A 133 32.03 27.74 25.59
C GLU A 133 32.58 28.99 24.90
N VAL A 134 32.32 29.16 23.60
CA VAL A 134 32.81 30.31 22.81
C VAL A 134 32.05 31.61 23.11
N ALA A 135 30.75 31.52 23.41
CA ALA A 135 29.92 32.66 23.78
C ALA A 135 29.80 32.84 25.30
N THR A 136 30.82 32.43 26.07
CA THR A 136 30.84 32.73 27.50
C THR A 136 30.79 34.25 27.66
N ARG A 137 29.82 34.73 28.46
CA ARG A 137 29.60 36.16 28.75
C ARG A 137 30.92 36.88 29.06
N ASP A 138 31.84 36.20 29.73
CA ASP A 138 33.13 36.75 30.13
C ASP A 138 34.10 36.94 28.94
N TYR A 139 34.08 36.06 27.93
CA TYR A 139 34.86 36.26 26.70
C TYR A 139 34.31 37.43 25.88
N LEU A 140 32.99 37.48 25.68
CA LEU A 140 32.34 38.60 25.00
C LEU A 140 32.57 39.93 25.73
N ARG A 141 32.56 39.90 27.07
CA ARG A 141 32.79 41.08 27.91
C ARG A 141 34.26 41.51 27.86
N ALA A 142 35.20 40.57 27.89
CA ALA A 142 36.62 40.84 27.75
C ALA A 142 36.94 41.45 26.38
N GLU A 143 36.36 40.91 25.29
CA GLU A 143 36.62 41.42 23.94
C GLU A 143 35.96 42.80 23.70
N LEU A 144 34.75 43.02 24.23
CA LEU A 144 34.13 44.35 24.23
C LEU A 144 34.94 45.37 25.03
N GLN A 145 35.48 44.99 26.20
CA GLN A 145 36.34 45.87 26.99
C GLN A 145 37.64 46.19 26.25
N ARG A 146 38.28 45.18 25.67
CA ARG A 146 39.49 45.33 24.88
C ARG A 146 39.30 46.29 23.70
N LEU A 147 38.22 46.12 22.92
CA LEU A 147 37.88 47.02 21.81
C LEU A 147 37.58 48.45 22.27
N LEU A 148 36.90 48.62 23.41
CA LEU A 148 36.65 49.92 24.04
C LEU A 148 37.95 50.62 24.44
N GLU A 149 38.90 49.86 24.97
CA GLU A 149 40.20 50.35 25.41
C GLU A 149 41.07 50.73 24.22
N GLU A 150 41.02 49.96 23.13
CA GLU A 150 41.70 50.26 21.86
C GLU A 150 41.14 51.51 21.18
N LEU A 151 39.82 51.73 21.21
CA LEU A 151 39.17 52.95 20.72
C LEU A 151 39.50 54.17 21.59
N ARG A 152 39.66 54.01 22.90
CA ARG A 152 40.12 55.08 23.79
C ARG A 152 41.61 55.39 23.65
N ALA A 153 42.42 54.39 23.29
CA ALA A 153 43.86 54.53 23.10
C ALA A 153 44.23 55.10 21.72
N ARG A 154 43.30 55.13 20.76
CA ARG A 154 43.46 55.89 19.52
C ARG A 154 43.12 57.37 19.77
N PRO A 155 44.11 58.29 19.68
CA PRO A 155 43.90 59.73 19.86
C PRO A 155 43.05 60.36 18.76
#